data_AF-A0A2D5Z246-F1
#
_entry.id   AF-A0A2D5Z246-F1
#
_cell.length_a   1.000
_cell.length_b   1.000
_cell.length_c   1.000
_cell.angle_alpha   90.00
_cell.angle_beta   90.00
_cell.angle_gamma   90.00
#
_symmetry.space_group_name_H-M   'P 1'
#
loop_
_entity.id
_entity.type
_entity.pdbx_description
1 polymer ?
#
loop_
_entity_poly.entity_id
_entity_poly.type
_entity_poly.pdbx_seq_one_letter_code
_entity_poly.pdbx_strand_id
1 'polypeptide(L)'
;MASTGDSESQGSRESTVGPAEPEPDEPASTASSDPYDPDQACRIDLSLLAEDCLPPLRGYVDRHLRRIAPLAGATGGQVTVAVVDDDRMAELHEQYRQTPGPTDVLTFDLHEGETDGRLEGDIVVCLDEAARQAGRRGHSVRDECLLYAVHGLLHLLGYDDHDRDEADAMHAREDELLAAVGVGPVYHRGERPS
;
A
#
# COMPACT_ATOMS: atom_id res chain seq x y z
N MET A 1 11.09 44.38 -63.98
CA MET A 1 10.47 45.51 -63.24
C MET A 1 8.99 45.19 -63.11
N ALA A 2 8.53 45.05 -61.87
CA ALA A 2 7.16 44.69 -61.53
C ALA A 2 6.28 45.95 -61.37
N SER A 3 5.02 45.85 -61.76
CA SER A 3 3.91 46.74 -61.39
C SER A 3 2.63 45.97 -61.78
N THR A 4 1.86 45.45 -60.80
CA THR A 4 0.60 46.05 -60.27
C THR A 4 -0.40 46.36 -61.39
N GLY A 5 -1.64 45.90 -61.40
CA GLY A 5 -2.54 45.28 -60.43
C GLY A 5 -3.97 45.34 -61.02
N ASP A 6 -4.96 45.02 -60.18
CA ASP A 6 -6.43 45.03 -60.40
C ASP A 6 -7.06 43.77 -61.03
N SER A 7 -7.78 42.94 -60.24
CA SER A 7 -9.17 43.10 -59.72
C SER A 7 -10.18 42.93 -60.88
N GLU A 8 -11.26 42.15 -60.88
CA GLU A 8 -12.13 41.51 -59.90
C GLU A 8 -12.88 40.37 -60.64
N SER A 9 -13.37 39.35 -59.93
CA SER A 9 -14.81 38.98 -59.98
C SER A 9 -15.05 37.62 -59.36
N GLN A 10 -15.97 37.65 -58.40
CA GLN A 10 -16.48 36.52 -57.65
C GLN A 10 -17.32 35.61 -58.55
N GLY A 11 -17.01 34.31 -58.53
CA GLY A 11 -17.83 33.25 -59.09
C GLY A 11 -18.41 32.39 -57.96
N SER A 12 -19.67 32.62 -57.62
CA SER A 12 -20.43 31.80 -56.67
C SER A 12 -20.85 30.48 -57.33
N ARG A 13 -20.26 29.34 -56.93
CA ARG A 13 -20.85 27.99 -57.07
C ARG A 13 -20.16 26.99 -56.15
N GLU A 14 -20.79 26.60 -55.05
CA GLU A 14 -20.63 25.26 -54.44
C GLU A 14 -22.02 24.88 -53.87
N SER A 15 -22.75 23.98 -54.52
CA SER A 15 -22.59 22.51 -54.53
C SER A 15 -23.07 21.90 -53.21
N THR A 16 -24.26 21.34 -53.30
CA THR A 16 -24.96 20.56 -52.28
C THR A 16 -24.17 19.30 -51.91
N VAL A 17 -23.88 19.11 -50.62
CA VAL A 17 -23.61 17.79 -50.04
C VAL A 17 -24.40 17.68 -48.73
N GLY A 18 -25.10 16.56 -48.57
CA GLY A 18 -26.12 16.35 -47.54
C GLY A 18 -25.57 16.23 -46.12
N PRO A 19 -26.45 16.27 -45.11
CA PRO A 19 -26.04 15.99 -43.73
C PRO A 19 -25.83 14.47 -43.59
N ALA A 20 -24.59 14.08 -43.37
CA ALA A 20 -24.28 12.83 -42.71
C ALA A 20 -24.29 13.12 -41.20
N GLU A 21 -25.24 12.51 -40.49
CA GLU A 21 -25.15 12.36 -39.03
C GLU A 21 -23.92 11.51 -38.71
N PRO A 22 -23.19 11.86 -37.64
CA PRO A 22 -22.96 10.83 -36.64
C PRO A 22 -23.13 11.32 -35.20
N GLU A 23 -23.85 10.49 -34.46
CA GLU A 23 -23.69 10.12 -33.04
C GLU A 23 -23.77 11.20 -31.94
N PRO A 24 -24.49 10.92 -30.83
CA PRO A 24 -24.62 11.83 -29.72
C PRO A 24 -23.32 11.97 -28.93
N ASP A 25 -22.90 13.21 -28.69
CA ASP A 25 -21.95 13.59 -27.65
C ASP A 25 -22.38 12.93 -26.32
N GLU A 26 -21.57 11.98 -25.83
CA GLU A 26 -21.59 11.59 -24.44
C GLU A 26 -21.36 12.85 -23.60
N PRO A 27 -22.26 13.22 -22.68
CA PRO A 27 -21.91 14.23 -21.70
C PRO A 27 -20.81 13.63 -20.82
N ALA A 28 -19.63 14.23 -20.90
CA ALA A 28 -18.54 14.05 -19.96
C ALA A 28 -19.13 13.94 -18.54
N SER A 29 -18.99 12.74 -17.98
CA SER A 29 -19.34 12.44 -16.61
C SER A 29 -18.58 13.42 -15.74
N THR A 30 -19.31 14.41 -15.23
CA THR A 30 -18.85 15.27 -14.16
C THR A 30 -18.58 14.34 -12.99
N ALA A 31 -17.30 14.03 -12.77
CA ALA A 31 -16.82 13.42 -11.55
C ALA A 31 -17.40 14.22 -10.39
N SER A 32 -18.32 13.59 -9.65
CA SER A 32 -18.82 14.09 -8.38
C SER A 32 -17.62 14.12 -7.45
N SER A 33 -16.98 15.28 -7.36
CA SER A 33 -16.05 15.60 -6.30
C SER A 33 -16.86 15.78 -5.03
N ASP A 34 -17.18 14.66 -4.37
CA ASP A 34 -17.53 14.64 -2.96
C ASP A 34 -16.21 14.72 -2.16
N PRO A 35 -15.89 15.85 -1.54
CA PRO A 35 -14.66 15.99 -0.78
C PRO A 35 -14.92 15.50 0.65
N TYR A 36 -14.29 14.38 0.99
CA TYR A 36 -13.98 14.00 2.37
C TYR A 36 -15.19 13.72 3.28
N ASP A 37 -15.59 12.45 3.31
CA ASP A 37 -16.44 11.89 4.37
C ASP A 37 -15.54 11.39 5.52
N PRO A 38 -15.58 11.98 6.73
CA PRO A 38 -14.78 11.54 7.87
C PRO A 38 -15.19 10.14 8.38
N ASP A 39 -16.34 9.60 7.98
CA ASP A 39 -16.77 8.23 8.30
C ASP A 39 -16.20 7.17 7.32
N GLN A 40 -15.51 7.59 6.24
CA GLN A 40 -14.64 6.74 5.40
C GLN A 40 -13.24 6.52 6.00
N ALA A 41 -13.06 6.78 7.29
CA ALA A 41 -11.84 6.51 8.03
C ALA A 41 -11.36 5.07 7.78
N CYS A 42 -10.13 4.93 7.25
CA CYS A 42 -9.33 3.70 7.10
C CYS A 42 -9.95 2.45 7.76
N ARG A 43 -10.65 1.65 6.96
CA ARG A 43 -11.35 0.45 7.42
C ARG A 43 -10.39 -0.75 7.41
N ILE A 44 -9.55 -0.84 8.44
CA ILE A 44 -8.64 -1.99 8.57
C ILE A 44 -9.43 -3.22 9.03
N ASP A 45 -9.61 -4.19 8.13
CA ASP A 45 -10.25 -5.48 8.39
C ASP A 45 -9.18 -6.58 8.63
N LEU A 46 -8.87 -6.83 9.90
CA LEU A 46 -7.86 -7.83 10.27
C LEU A 46 -8.44 -9.24 10.39
N SER A 47 -8.07 -10.08 9.42
CA SER A 47 -8.38 -11.52 9.40
C SER A 47 -7.13 -12.34 9.68
N LEU A 48 -7.02 -12.86 10.91
CA LEU A 48 -5.98 -13.83 11.24
C LEU A 48 -6.39 -15.22 10.73
N LEU A 49 -5.57 -15.80 9.87
CA LEU A 49 -5.81 -17.14 9.31
C LEU A 49 -5.13 -18.27 10.09
N ALA A 50 -4.18 -17.98 10.98
CA ALA A 50 -3.67 -18.99 11.90
C ALA A 50 -4.68 -19.25 13.01
N GLU A 51 -5.32 -20.42 12.97
CA GLU A 51 -6.24 -20.91 14.00
C GLU A 51 -5.57 -21.05 15.38
N ASP A 52 -4.24 -21.16 15.41
CA ASP A 52 -3.41 -21.24 16.62
C ASP A 52 -2.75 -19.91 17.03
N CYS A 53 -3.00 -18.81 16.30
CA CYS A 53 -2.56 -17.50 16.72
C CYS A 53 -3.37 -17.03 17.91
N LEU A 54 -2.78 -17.20 19.10
CA LEU A 54 -3.29 -16.84 20.41
C LEU A 54 -4.14 -15.54 20.34
N PRO A 55 -5.39 -15.53 20.85
CA PRO A 55 -6.24 -14.34 20.91
C PRO A 55 -5.54 -13.06 21.44
N PRO A 56 -4.59 -13.14 22.40
CA PRO A 56 -3.74 -12.01 22.80
C PRO A 56 -2.99 -11.31 21.66
N LEU A 57 -2.46 -12.06 20.68
CA LEU A 57 -1.68 -11.50 19.57
C LEU A 57 -2.60 -10.72 18.62
N ARG A 58 -3.78 -11.26 18.31
CA ARG A 58 -4.78 -10.58 17.48
C ARG A 58 -5.13 -9.21 18.00
N GLY A 59 -5.56 -9.14 19.26
CA GLY A 59 -5.97 -7.88 19.87
C GLY A 59 -4.80 -6.90 20.04
N TYR A 60 -3.57 -7.43 20.18
CA TYR A 60 -2.37 -6.60 20.22
C TYR A 60 -2.09 -5.95 18.87
N VAL A 61 -1.98 -6.74 17.80
CA VAL A 61 -1.68 -6.25 16.44
C VAL A 61 -2.79 -5.34 15.95
N ASP A 62 -4.07 -5.71 16.12
CA ASP A 62 -5.22 -4.89 15.71
C ASP A 62 -5.22 -3.51 16.33
N ARG A 63 -5.07 -3.45 17.66
CA ARG A 63 -5.05 -2.18 18.38
C ARG A 63 -3.91 -1.26 17.92
N HIS A 64 -2.75 -1.82 17.61
CA HIS A 64 -1.58 -1.02 17.24
C HIS A 64 -1.65 -0.60 15.77
N LEU A 65 -1.98 -1.50 14.84
CA LEU A 65 -2.13 -1.16 13.43
C LEU A 65 -3.19 -0.08 13.18
N ARG A 66 -4.35 -0.15 13.87
CA ARG A 66 -5.38 0.92 13.80
C ARG A 66 -4.87 2.29 14.22
N ARG A 67 -3.86 2.34 15.09
CA ARG A 67 -3.23 3.59 15.54
C ARG A 67 -2.07 4.00 14.62
N ILE A 68 -1.33 3.03 14.06
CA ILE A 68 -0.19 3.27 13.20
C ILE A 68 -0.62 3.69 11.79
N ALA A 69 -1.63 3.07 11.19
CA ALA A 69 -2.07 3.36 9.83
C ALA A 69 -2.29 4.87 9.54
N PRO A 70 -3.07 5.62 10.35
CA PRO A 70 -3.22 7.05 10.10
C PRO A 70 -1.92 7.85 10.34
N LEU A 71 -1.04 7.39 11.22
CA LEU A 71 0.27 8.02 11.45
C LEU A 71 1.26 7.76 10.31
N ALA A 72 1.13 6.61 9.65
CA ALA A 72 1.93 6.22 8.50
C ALA A 72 1.53 6.97 7.23
N GLY A 73 0.31 7.53 7.19
CA GLY A 73 -0.21 8.31 6.06
C GLY A 73 -1.42 7.68 5.36
N ALA A 74 -1.98 6.60 5.92
CA ALA A 74 -3.16 5.96 5.37
C ALA A 74 -4.41 6.82 5.56
N THR A 75 -5.15 7.05 4.48
CA THR A 75 -6.38 7.84 4.45
C THR A 75 -7.62 6.95 4.51
N GLY A 76 -7.50 5.68 4.09
CA GLY A 76 -8.64 4.80 3.80
C GLY A 76 -8.20 3.38 3.48
N GLY A 77 -9.15 2.47 3.25
CA GLY A 77 -8.88 1.16 2.62
C GLY A 77 -8.98 -0.04 3.55
N GLN A 78 -8.76 -1.24 2.99
CA GLN A 78 -8.88 -2.55 3.60
C GLN A 78 -7.55 -3.32 3.52
N VAL A 79 -6.98 -3.66 4.69
CA VAL A 79 -5.77 -4.51 4.78
C VAL A 79 -6.07 -5.75 5.59
N THR A 80 -5.79 -6.92 5.01
CA THR A 80 -5.83 -8.19 5.73
C THR A 80 -4.44 -8.52 6.26
N VAL A 81 -4.32 -8.88 7.53
CA VAL A 81 -3.06 -9.42 8.07
C VAL A 81 -3.27 -10.87 8.47
N ALA A 82 -2.66 -11.79 7.72
CA ALA A 82 -2.60 -13.20 8.04
C ALA A 82 -1.29 -13.51 8.78
N VAL A 83 -1.37 -14.31 9.82
CA VAL A 83 -0.17 -14.89 10.47
C VAL A 83 -0.16 -16.37 10.14
N VAL A 84 1.01 -16.91 9.79
CA VAL A 84 1.22 -18.28 9.34
C VAL A 84 2.47 -18.88 9.97
N ASP A 85 2.63 -20.20 9.90
CA ASP A 85 3.87 -20.91 10.27
C ASP A 85 4.88 -20.94 9.12
N ASP A 86 6.07 -21.49 9.36
CA ASP A 86 7.12 -21.67 8.36
C ASP A 86 6.67 -22.48 7.15
N ASP A 87 5.97 -23.60 7.37
CA ASP A 87 5.56 -24.51 6.31
C ASP A 87 4.62 -23.80 5.34
N ARG A 88 3.60 -23.12 5.87
CA ARG A 88 2.65 -22.36 5.06
C ARG A 88 3.30 -21.12 4.43
N MET A 89 4.22 -20.46 5.13
CA MET A 89 4.96 -19.34 4.56
C MET A 89 5.82 -19.79 3.38
N ALA A 90 6.52 -20.92 3.49
CA ALA A 90 7.35 -21.46 2.42
C ALA A 90 6.51 -21.84 1.19
N GLU A 91 5.33 -22.43 1.39
CA GLU A 91 4.38 -22.69 0.30
C GLU A 91 3.96 -21.41 -0.42
N LEU A 92 3.62 -20.36 0.32
CA LEU A 92 3.20 -19.08 -0.25
C LEU A 92 4.37 -18.37 -0.95
N HIS A 93 5.57 -18.41 -0.36
CA HIS A 93 6.75 -17.79 -0.93
C HIS A 93 7.16 -18.46 -2.26
N GLU A 94 7.12 -19.78 -2.32
CA GLU A 94 7.34 -20.53 -3.56
C GLU A 94 6.23 -20.22 -4.59
N GLN A 95 4.96 -20.22 -4.17
CA GLN A 95 3.83 -20.00 -5.06
C GLN A 95 3.82 -18.60 -5.70
N TYR A 96 4.14 -17.55 -4.93
CA TYR A 96 3.99 -16.16 -5.37
C TYR A 96 5.30 -15.47 -5.75
N ARG A 97 6.43 -15.84 -5.14
CA ARG A 97 7.75 -15.25 -5.41
C ARG A 97 8.73 -16.23 -6.05
N GLN A 98 8.29 -17.47 -6.34
CA GLN A 98 9.11 -18.50 -7.00
C GLN A 98 10.45 -18.76 -6.28
N THR A 99 10.47 -18.51 -4.96
CA THR A 99 11.66 -18.60 -4.14
C THR A 99 11.41 -19.65 -3.06
N PRO A 100 12.29 -20.66 -2.94
CA PRO A 100 12.10 -21.73 -1.97
C PRO A 100 12.42 -21.28 -0.54
N GLY A 101 11.60 -21.72 0.41
CA GLY A 101 11.80 -21.51 1.84
C GLY A 101 10.95 -20.37 2.44
N PRO A 102 10.85 -20.27 3.77
CA PRO A 102 10.06 -19.24 4.43
C PRO A 102 10.73 -17.87 4.35
N THR A 103 9.92 -16.82 4.41
CA THR A 103 10.36 -15.43 4.62
C THR A 103 9.69 -14.86 5.86
N ASP A 104 10.13 -13.71 6.33
CA ASP A 104 9.51 -12.97 7.42
C ASP A 104 8.10 -12.46 7.09
N VAL A 105 7.95 -11.78 5.95
CA VAL A 105 6.70 -11.16 5.53
C VAL A 105 6.51 -11.24 4.01
N LEU A 106 5.26 -11.45 3.58
CA LEU A 106 4.84 -11.26 2.20
C LEU A 106 3.76 -10.19 2.17
N THR A 107 3.93 -9.22 1.28
CA THR A 107 2.92 -8.18 1.04
C THR A 107 2.39 -8.32 -0.37
N PHE A 108 1.06 -8.34 -0.47
CA PHE A 108 0.30 -8.38 -1.69
C PHE A 108 -0.46 -7.07 -1.80
N ASP A 109 0.03 -6.18 -2.66
CA ASP A 109 -0.69 -4.99 -3.03
C ASP A 109 -1.83 -5.39 -3.98
N LEU A 110 -3.07 -5.10 -3.57
CA LEU A 110 -4.29 -5.36 -4.31
C LEU A 110 -4.90 -4.07 -4.87
N HIS A 111 -4.26 -2.92 -4.64
CA HIS A 111 -4.75 -1.63 -5.11
C HIS A 111 -4.64 -1.52 -6.64
N GLU A 112 -5.76 -1.16 -7.28
CA GLU A 112 -5.81 -0.87 -8.71
C GLU A 112 -5.80 0.66 -8.94
N GLY A 113 -4.62 1.27 -9.09
CA GLY A 113 -4.49 2.69 -9.46
C GLY A 113 -3.36 3.44 -8.77
N GLU A 114 -3.40 4.78 -8.80
CA GLU A 114 -2.47 5.63 -8.05
C GLU A 114 -2.81 5.57 -6.55
N THR A 115 -1.78 5.45 -5.70
CA THR A 115 -1.89 5.37 -4.25
C THR A 115 -2.33 6.74 -3.69
N ASP A 116 -3.65 6.92 -3.50
CA ASP A 116 -4.26 8.11 -2.87
C ASP A 116 -4.27 8.03 -1.33
N GLY A 117 -3.39 7.18 -0.76
CA GLY A 117 -3.35 6.83 0.65
C GLY A 117 -4.38 5.77 1.05
N ARG A 118 -5.14 5.21 0.11
CA ARG A 118 -5.93 4.01 0.35
C ARG A 118 -5.04 2.78 0.38
N LEU A 119 -5.24 1.96 1.39
CA LEU A 119 -4.56 0.69 1.56
C LEU A 119 -5.47 -0.44 1.08
N GLU A 120 -5.09 -1.18 0.05
CA GLU A 120 -5.83 -2.38 -0.36
C GLU A 120 -4.83 -3.50 -0.55
N GLY A 121 -4.82 -4.47 0.38
CA GLY A 121 -3.79 -5.51 0.31
C GLY A 121 -3.84 -6.56 1.40
N ASP A 122 -3.08 -7.62 1.18
CA ASP A 122 -2.88 -8.70 2.13
C ASP A 122 -1.43 -8.74 2.61
N ILE A 123 -1.23 -8.83 3.92
CA ILE A 123 0.07 -8.98 4.57
C ILE A 123 0.09 -10.34 5.24
N VAL A 124 1.06 -11.17 4.88
CA VAL A 124 1.28 -12.48 5.49
C VAL A 124 2.54 -12.43 6.33
N VAL A 125 2.44 -12.80 7.61
CA VAL A 125 3.51 -12.71 8.61
C VAL A 125 3.88 -14.12 9.07
N CYS A 126 5.16 -14.47 9.04
CA CYS A 126 5.63 -15.76 9.56
C CYS A 126 5.89 -15.67 11.07
N LEU A 127 5.15 -16.46 11.85
CA LEU A 127 5.27 -16.50 13.31
C LEU A 127 6.60 -17.14 13.75
N ASP A 128 7.03 -18.19 13.07
CA ASP A 128 8.25 -18.91 13.41
C ASP A 128 9.50 -18.06 13.14
N GLU A 129 9.52 -17.33 12.01
CA GLU A 129 10.58 -16.36 11.74
C GLU A 129 10.56 -15.21 12.75
N ALA A 130 9.38 -14.68 13.07
CA ALA A 130 9.25 -13.66 14.12
C ALA A 130 9.78 -14.16 15.47
N ALA A 131 9.55 -15.43 15.82
CA ALA A 131 10.08 -16.02 17.05
C ALA A 131 11.62 -16.13 17.02
N ARG A 132 12.20 -16.53 15.89
CA ARG A 132 13.66 -16.59 15.70
C ARG A 132 14.30 -15.21 15.81
N GLN A 133 13.74 -14.21 15.13
CA GLN A 133 14.29 -12.85 15.12
C GLN A 133 14.10 -12.14 16.46
N ALA A 134 12.93 -12.29 17.10
CA ALA A 134 12.71 -11.79 18.45
C ALA A 134 13.72 -12.36 19.46
N GLY A 135 14.04 -13.66 19.35
CA GLY A 135 15.07 -14.31 20.16
C GLY A 135 16.48 -13.76 19.92
N ARG A 136 16.82 -13.42 18.68
CA ARG A 136 18.13 -12.83 18.31
C ARG A 136 18.27 -11.38 18.78
N ARG A 137 17.20 -10.58 18.63
CA ARG A 137 17.17 -9.14 18.93
C ARG A 137 16.81 -8.83 20.40
N GLY A 138 16.29 -9.81 21.14
CA GLY A 138 16.03 -9.70 22.58
C GLY A 138 14.73 -8.98 22.95
N HIS A 139 13.67 -9.18 22.16
CA HIS A 139 12.33 -8.63 22.42
C HIS A 139 11.24 -9.69 22.28
N SER A 140 9.98 -9.27 22.40
CA SER A 140 8.87 -10.22 22.42
C SER A 140 8.42 -10.57 21.00
N VAL A 141 8.01 -11.82 20.78
CA VAL A 141 7.53 -12.30 19.46
C VAL A 141 6.38 -11.43 18.94
N ARG A 142 5.48 -10.98 19.82
CA ARG A 142 4.38 -10.08 19.45
C ARG A 142 4.85 -8.71 18.91
N ASP A 143 5.99 -8.20 19.38
CA ASP A 143 6.55 -6.94 18.91
C ASP A 143 7.19 -7.12 17.54
N GLU A 144 7.82 -8.27 17.30
CA GLU A 144 8.36 -8.65 15.99
C GLU A 144 7.24 -8.89 14.97
N CYS A 145 6.16 -9.58 15.33
CA CYS A 145 5.00 -9.71 14.46
C CYS A 145 4.36 -8.35 14.13
N LEU A 146 4.34 -7.42 15.10
CA LEU A 146 3.87 -6.07 14.85
C LEU A 146 4.81 -5.31 13.91
N LEU A 147 6.13 -5.46 14.07
CA LEU A 147 7.13 -4.90 13.16
C LEU A 147 6.86 -5.38 11.72
N TYR A 148 6.69 -6.69 11.49
CA TYR A 148 6.41 -7.22 10.15
C TYR A 148 5.09 -6.72 9.57
N ALA A 149 4.06 -6.58 10.41
CA ALA A 149 2.79 -6.01 9.96
C ALA A 149 2.91 -4.52 9.61
N VAL A 150 3.72 -3.74 10.33
CA VAL A 150 4.02 -2.34 10.02
C VAL A 150 4.88 -2.24 8.76
N HIS A 151 5.85 -3.13 8.60
CA HIS A 151 6.69 -3.22 7.40
C HIS A 151 5.82 -3.45 6.16
N GLY A 152 4.95 -4.46 6.18
CA GLY A 152 4.01 -4.70 5.07
C GLY A 152 3.05 -3.55 4.83
N LEU A 153 2.61 -2.85 5.89
CA LEU A 153 1.78 -1.65 5.76
C LEU A 153 2.51 -0.50 5.06
N LEU A 154 3.80 -0.31 5.33
CA LEU A 154 4.62 0.70 4.66
C LEU A 154 4.83 0.34 3.18
N HIS A 155 5.04 -0.94 2.85
CA HIS A 155 5.05 -1.40 1.45
C HIS A 155 3.76 -1.05 0.72
N LEU A 156 2.59 -1.26 1.34
CA LEU A 156 1.29 -0.86 0.77
C LEU A 156 1.13 0.66 0.62
N LEU A 157 1.92 1.47 1.34
CA LEU A 157 1.97 2.93 1.18
C LEU A 157 3.00 3.38 0.13
N GLY A 158 3.66 2.45 -0.55
CA GLY A 158 4.67 2.72 -1.57
C GLY A 158 6.07 2.99 -1.02
N TYR A 159 6.34 2.63 0.25
CA TYR A 159 7.72 2.55 0.72
C TYR A 159 8.37 1.29 0.15
N ASP A 160 9.68 1.33 -0.01
CA ASP A 160 10.44 0.23 -0.59
C ASP A 160 11.78 0.07 0.15
N ASP A 161 12.37 -1.12 0.07
CA ASP A 161 13.59 -1.52 0.80
C ASP A 161 14.61 -2.25 -0.10
N HIS A 162 14.57 -2.03 -1.42
CA HIS A 162 15.46 -2.67 -2.39
C HIS A 162 16.94 -2.31 -2.21
N ASP A 163 17.23 -1.09 -1.73
CA ASP A 163 18.58 -0.66 -1.41
C ASP A 163 18.77 -0.35 0.08
N ARG A 164 20.04 -0.24 0.48
CA ARG A 164 20.40 -0.09 1.90
C ARG A 164 19.93 1.23 2.49
N ASP A 165 19.95 2.31 1.72
CA ASP A 165 19.59 3.64 2.23
C ASP A 165 18.06 3.74 2.39
N GLU A 166 17.31 3.14 1.45
CA GLU A 166 15.86 3.00 1.51
C GLU A 166 15.42 2.08 2.66
N ALA A 167 16.06 0.92 2.81
CA ALA A 167 15.81 0.01 3.92
C ALA A 167 16.08 0.67 5.28
N ASP A 168 17.21 1.36 5.44
CA ASP A 168 17.54 2.08 6.68
C ASP A 168 16.50 3.17 6.99
N ALA A 169 16.03 3.91 5.98
CA ALA A 169 14.99 4.91 6.14
C ALA A 169 13.63 4.29 6.52
N MET A 170 13.27 3.16 5.91
CA MET A 170 12.05 2.41 6.22
C MET A 170 12.09 1.85 7.64
N HIS A 171 13.20 1.25 8.06
CA HIS A 171 13.37 0.75 9.43
C HIS A 171 13.36 1.86 10.49
N ALA A 172 13.93 3.03 10.17
CA ALA A 172 13.81 4.20 11.04
C ALA A 172 12.35 4.65 11.17
N ARG A 173 11.59 4.62 10.07
CA ARG A 173 10.16 4.96 10.05
C ARG A 173 9.32 3.95 10.83
N GLU A 174 9.62 2.66 10.72
CA GLU A 174 8.99 1.59 11.51
C GLU A 174 9.16 1.86 13.00
N ASP A 175 10.40 2.11 13.45
CA ASP A 175 10.69 2.38 14.85
C ASP A 175 10.03 3.67 15.36
N GLU A 176 9.95 4.72 14.54
CA GLU A 176 9.21 5.94 14.86
C GLU A 176 7.72 5.65 15.10
N LEU A 177 7.09 4.88 14.21
CA LEU A 177 5.68 4.52 14.30
C LEU A 177 5.41 3.62 15.51
N LEU A 178 6.27 2.64 15.77
CA LEU A 178 6.19 1.75 16.94
C LEU A 178 6.41 2.51 18.26
N ALA A 179 7.32 3.49 18.28
CA ALA A 179 7.51 4.38 19.41
C ALA A 179 6.28 5.25 19.67
N ALA A 180 5.65 5.79 18.61
CA ALA A 180 4.47 6.64 18.72
C ALA A 180 3.26 5.92 19.35
N VAL A 181 3.15 4.59 19.17
CA VAL A 181 2.09 3.80 19.81
C VAL A 181 2.43 3.25 21.19
N GLY A 182 3.66 3.46 21.66
CA GLY A 182 4.13 3.10 23.00
C GLY A 182 4.83 1.75 23.11
N VAL A 183 5.23 1.14 21.98
CA VAL A 183 6.03 -0.10 21.95
C VAL A 183 7.52 0.23 22.09
N GLY A 184 7.97 1.29 21.42
CA GLY A 184 9.38 1.68 21.32
C GLY A 184 10.05 1.06 20.08
N PRO A 185 11.35 1.33 19.87
CA PRO A 185 12.09 0.76 18.74
C PRO A 185 12.19 -0.76 18.91
N VAL A 186 11.89 -1.48 17.83
CA VAL A 186 11.94 -2.95 17.76
C VAL A 186 13.06 -3.38 16.83
N TYR A 187 13.28 -2.68 15.71
CA TYR A 187 14.37 -2.98 14.79
C TYR A 187 15.72 -2.58 15.39
N HIS A 188 15.87 -1.32 15.81
CA HIS A 188 17.12 -0.78 16.37
C HIS A 188 17.24 -0.97 17.90
N ARG A 189 16.45 -1.85 18.52
CA ARG A 189 16.39 -1.99 19.99
C ARG A 189 17.73 -2.33 20.67
N GLY A 190 18.70 -2.86 19.91
CA GLY A 190 20.06 -3.15 20.36
C GLY A 190 21.13 -2.14 19.93
N GLU A 191 20.81 -1.25 19.00
CA GLU A 191 21.70 -0.20 18.53
C GLU A 191 21.44 1.03 19.39
N ARG A 192 22.21 1.20 20.47
CA ARG A 192 22.17 2.48 21.17
C ARG A 192 22.54 3.57 20.17
N PRO A 193 21.75 4.65 20.03
CA PRO A 193 22.28 5.85 19.38
C PRO A 193 23.51 6.28 20.19
N SER A 194 24.65 6.33 19.52
CA SER A 194 25.92 6.77 20.07
C SER A 194 25.87 8.23 20.53
#